data_AF-A0A656GD62-F1
#
_entry.id   AF-A0A656GD62-F1
#
_cell.length_a   1.000
_cell.length_b   1.000
_cell.length_c   1.000
_cell.angle_alpha   90.00
_cell.angle_beta   90.00
_cell.angle_gamma   90.00
#
_symmetry.space_group_name_H-M   'P 1'
#
loop_
_entity.id
_entity.type
_entity.pdbx_description
1 polymer ?
#
loop_
_entity_poly.entity_id
_entity_poly.type
_entity_poly.pdbx_seq_one_letter_code
_entity_poly.pdbx_strand_id
1 'polypeptide(L)'
;AVTPARACERFGFDETALQLVARVAGGGEYRYGTDGALLDESAADDALLASTNYSDVILTAESMLKRKPAVAELESILAALIRARGLGADGNPAWKPTALKVQGLAHEALGQASEAIGCYEEALRLNPKIGIKRKLDSLLKRKP
;
A
#
# COMPACT_ATOMS: atom_id res chain seq x y z
N ALA A 1 2.57 -3.09 -18.71
CA ALA A 1 2.98 -4.35 -18.06
C ALA A 1 3.67 -4.00 -16.74
N VAL A 2 3.09 -4.41 -15.61
CA VAL A 2 3.73 -4.24 -14.30
C VAL A 2 4.64 -5.44 -14.08
N THR A 3 5.94 -5.25 -14.30
CA THR A 3 6.97 -6.22 -13.95
C THR A 3 7.55 -5.81 -12.60
N PRO A 4 7.54 -6.66 -11.56
CA PRO A 4 8.20 -6.33 -10.31
C PRO A 4 9.70 -6.13 -10.57
N ALA A 5 10.24 -4.97 -10.24
CA ALA A 5 11.65 -4.57 -10.49
C ALA A 5 12.66 -5.25 -9.54
N ARG A 6 12.35 -6.46 -9.06
CA ARG A 6 13.10 -7.17 -8.02
C ARG A 6 13.65 -8.49 -8.53
N ALA A 7 14.66 -8.99 -7.83
CA ALA A 7 15.19 -10.33 -8.06
C ALA A 7 14.05 -11.35 -7.88
N CYS A 8 13.70 -11.99 -8.98
CA CYS A 8 12.81 -13.14 -8.94
C CYS A 8 13.58 -14.30 -8.29
N GLU A 9 13.00 -14.88 -7.23
CA GLU A 9 13.59 -16.04 -6.55
C GLU A 9 13.38 -17.31 -7.37
N ARG A 10 12.22 -17.41 -8.01
CA ARG A 10 11.82 -18.61 -8.74
C ARG A 10 10.80 -18.29 -9.81
N PHE A 11 11.04 -18.85 -10.99
CA PHE A 11 10.03 -19.00 -12.02
C PHE A 11 9.48 -20.42 -12.01
N GLY A 12 8.18 -20.55 -12.22
CA GLY A 12 7.47 -21.80 -12.46
C GLY A 12 6.50 -21.62 -13.62
N PHE A 13 6.04 -22.73 -14.17
CA PHE A 13 5.00 -22.74 -15.20
C PHE A 13 3.90 -23.70 -14.77
N ASP A 14 2.68 -23.19 -14.65
CA ASP A 14 1.50 -24.02 -14.47
C ASP A 14 1.06 -24.50 -15.85
N GLU A 15 1.38 -25.75 -16.18
CA GLU A 15 1.04 -26.36 -17.47
C GLU A 15 -0.47 -26.55 -17.66
N THR A 16 -1.23 -26.70 -16.57
CA THR A 16 -2.68 -26.90 -16.64
C THR A 16 -3.37 -25.60 -17.03
N ALA A 17 -2.96 -24.50 -16.38
CA ALA A 17 -3.54 -23.19 -16.62
C ALA A 17 -2.83 -22.40 -17.75
N LEU A 18 -1.70 -22.91 -18.24
CA LEU A 18 -0.77 -22.24 -19.18
C LEU A 18 -0.31 -20.88 -18.67
N GLN A 19 0.15 -20.83 -17.42
CA GLN A 19 0.53 -19.59 -16.74
C GLN A 19 1.98 -19.59 -16.29
N LEU A 20 2.68 -18.47 -16.49
CA LEU A 20 3.98 -18.24 -15.88
C LEU A 20 3.76 -17.73 -14.44
N VAL A 21 4.40 -18.38 -13.48
CA VAL A 21 4.36 -18.04 -12.06
C VAL A 21 5.71 -17.48 -11.65
N ALA A 22 5.75 -16.22 -11.23
CA ALA A 22 6.96 -15.57 -10.72
C ALA A 22 6.85 -15.36 -9.21
N ARG A 23 7.77 -15.96 -8.45
CA ARG A 23 7.90 -15.71 -7.01
C ARG A 23 9.01 -14.69 -6.78
N VAL A 24 8.66 -13.59 -6.10
CA VAL A 24 9.54 -12.45 -5.86
C VAL A 24 9.91 -12.38 -4.39
N ALA A 25 11.20 -12.18 -4.11
CA ALA A 25 11.72 -12.09 -2.76
C ALA A 25 11.02 -10.98 -1.96
N GLY A 26 10.32 -11.39 -0.91
CA GLY A 26 9.51 -10.50 -0.08
C GLY A 26 8.37 -9.80 -0.82
N GLY A 27 8.07 -10.13 -2.08
CA GLY A 27 7.02 -9.49 -2.89
C GLY A 27 5.86 -10.42 -3.28
N GLY A 28 5.96 -11.71 -2.97
CA GLY A 28 4.92 -12.72 -3.19
C GLY A 28 4.89 -13.32 -4.60
N GLU A 29 3.76 -13.88 -5.00
CA GLU A 29 3.59 -14.67 -6.22
C GLU A 29 2.73 -13.93 -7.25
N TYR A 30 3.19 -13.89 -8.49
CA TYR A 30 2.53 -13.20 -9.61
C TYR A 30 2.29 -14.19 -10.74
N ARG A 31 1.11 -14.13 -11.35
CA ARG A 31 0.70 -15.03 -12.43
C ARG A 31 0.52 -14.28 -13.73
N TYR A 32 1.11 -14.78 -14.80
CA TYR A 32 1.07 -14.18 -16.12
C TYR A 32 0.48 -15.15 -17.15
N GLY A 33 -0.29 -14.61 -18.09
CA GLY A 33 -0.81 -15.33 -19.23
C GLY A 33 0.28 -15.62 -20.26
N THR A 34 -0.06 -16.41 -21.27
CA THR A 34 0.81 -16.72 -22.41
C THR A 34 1.17 -15.49 -23.25
N ASP A 35 0.39 -14.41 -23.13
CA ASP A 35 0.63 -13.09 -23.73
C ASP A 35 1.50 -12.17 -22.86
N GLY A 36 1.90 -12.63 -21.67
CA GLY A 36 2.67 -11.86 -20.69
C GLY A 36 1.83 -10.85 -19.90
N ALA A 37 0.50 -10.85 -20.01
CA ALA A 37 -0.37 -10.03 -19.18
C ALA A 37 -0.43 -10.58 -17.75
N LEU A 38 -0.42 -9.70 -16.76
CA LEU A 38 -0.67 -10.08 -15.35
C LEU A 38 -2.14 -10.49 -15.24
N LEU A 39 -2.38 -11.72 -14.78
CA LEU A 39 -3.73 -12.29 -14.78
C LEU A 39 -4.57 -11.88 -13.57
N ASP A 40 -3.90 -11.55 -12.46
CA ASP A 40 -4.57 -11.19 -11.21
C ASP A 40 -3.89 -10.00 -10.54
N GLU A 41 -4.37 -8.79 -10.88
CA GLU A 41 -3.92 -7.55 -10.27
C GLU A 41 -4.25 -7.50 -8.76
N SER A 42 -5.35 -8.14 -8.32
CA SER A 42 -5.73 -8.18 -6.91
C SER A 42 -4.77 -9.06 -6.10
N ALA A 43 -4.44 -10.26 -6.61
CA ALA A 43 -3.46 -11.13 -5.95
C ALA A 43 -2.06 -10.51 -5.92
N ALA A 44 -1.70 -9.73 -6.95
CA ALA A 44 -0.45 -8.97 -6.97
C ALA A 44 -0.43 -7.86 -5.91
N ASP A 45 -1.52 -7.11 -5.77
CA ASP A 45 -1.66 -6.08 -4.72
C ASP A 45 -1.60 -6.72 -3.32
N ASP A 46 -2.31 -7.83 -3.09
CA ASP A 46 -2.28 -8.57 -1.83
C ASP A 46 -0.87 -9.08 -1.49
N ALA A 47 -0.17 -9.62 -2.48
CA ALA A 47 1.21 -10.06 -2.36
C ALA A 47 2.15 -8.92 -1.96
N LEU A 48 1.97 -7.72 -2.52
CA LEU A 48 2.74 -6.53 -2.16
C LEU A 48 2.36 -5.99 -0.78
N LEU A 49 1.09 -6.03 -0.38
CA LEU A 49 0.67 -5.66 0.98
C LEU A 49 1.23 -6.63 2.04
N ALA A 50 1.47 -7.89 1.68
CA ALA A 50 2.13 -8.88 2.52
C ALA A 50 3.67 -8.75 2.58
N SER A 51 4.26 -7.83 1.79
CA SER A 51 5.71 -7.64 1.70
C SER A 51 6.35 -7.29 3.06
N THR A 52 7.59 -7.73 3.24
CA THR A 52 8.46 -7.31 4.35
C THR A 52 9.17 -6.00 4.06
N ASN A 53 9.20 -5.57 2.79
CA ASN A 53 9.71 -4.27 2.42
C ASN A 53 8.60 -3.21 2.53
N TYR A 54 8.70 -2.40 3.59
CA TYR A 54 7.71 -1.38 3.90
C TYR A 54 7.50 -0.35 2.78
N SER A 55 8.48 -0.08 1.90
CA SER A 55 8.28 0.89 0.81
C SER A 55 7.28 0.40 -0.22
N ASP A 56 7.28 -0.90 -0.53
CA ASP A 56 6.30 -1.47 -1.46
C ASP A 56 4.91 -1.38 -0.87
N VAL A 57 4.78 -1.80 0.40
CA VAL A 57 3.50 -1.79 1.10
C VAL A 57 2.88 -0.39 1.06
N ILE A 58 3.68 0.64 1.34
CA ILE A 58 3.23 2.04 1.32
C ILE A 58 2.81 2.48 -0.09
N LEU A 59 3.61 2.17 -1.12
CA LEU A 59 3.33 2.57 -2.51
C LEU A 59 2.11 1.84 -3.08
N THR A 60 1.99 0.54 -2.84
CA THR A 60 0.84 -0.27 -3.24
C THR A 60 -0.42 0.22 -2.54
N ALA A 61 -0.38 0.39 -1.22
CA ALA A 61 -1.51 0.94 -0.46
C ALA A 61 -1.97 2.30 -1.02
N GLU A 62 -1.04 3.21 -1.33
CA GLU A 62 -1.37 4.51 -1.93
C GLU A 62 -2.01 4.36 -3.32
N SER A 63 -1.54 3.42 -4.13
CA SER A 63 -2.14 3.11 -5.44
C SER A 63 -3.56 2.57 -5.30
N MET A 64 -3.77 1.59 -4.41
CA MET A 64 -5.08 0.99 -4.15
C MET A 64 -6.09 2.03 -3.66
N LEU A 65 -5.71 2.91 -2.73
CA LEU A 65 -6.59 3.96 -2.20
C LEU A 65 -7.09 4.94 -3.28
N LYS A 66 -6.35 5.15 -4.37
CA LYS A 66 -6.80 5.98 -5.50
C LYS A 66 -7.94 5.35 -6.29
N ARG A 67 -8.08 4.02 -6.23
CA ARG A 67 -9.10 3.23 -6.95
C ARG A 67 -10.44 3.14 -6.19
N LYS A 68 -10.56 3.79 -5.02
CA LYS A 68 -11.74 3.72 -4.13
C LYS A 68 -12.09 2.27 -3.75
N PRO A 69 -11.22 1.59 -3.00
CA PRO A 69 -11.35 0.18 -2.68
C PRO A 69 -12.57 -0.08 -1.76
N ALA A 70 -13.02 -1.33 -1.71
CA ALA A 70 -14.06 -1.77 -0.81
C ALA A 70 -13.59 -1.73 0.66
N VAL A 71 -14.53 -1.80 1.61
CA VAL A 71 -14.21 -1.73 3.06
C VAL A 71 -13.23 -2.84 3.48
N ALA A 72 -13.41 -4.07 3.01
CA ALA A 72 -12.52 -5.18 3.33
C ALA A 72 -11.07 -4.93 2.84
N GLU A 73 -10.92 -4.35 1.65
CA GLU A 73 -9.61 -3.95 1.11
C GLU A 73 -9.00 -2.80 1.94
N LEU A 74 -9.80 -1.83 2.38
CA LEU A 74 -9.34 -0.74 3.26
C LEU A 74 -8.79 -1.26 4.59
N GLU A 75 -9.44 -2.25 5.19
CA GLU A 75 -8.98 -2.90 6.41
C GLU A 75 -7.65 -3.64 6.20
N SER A 76 -7.52 -4.36 5.08
CA SER A 76 -6.28 -5.02 4.67
C SER A 76 -5.14 -4.01 4.48
N ILE A 77 -5.40 -2.92 3.75
CA ILE A 77 -4.46 -1.82 3.54
C ILE A 77 -4.01 -1.23 4.87
N LEU A 78 -4.93 -0.96 5.79
CA LEU A 78 -4.60 -0.38 7.09
C LEU A 78 -3.73 -1.33 7.93
N ALA A 79 -4.07 -2.62 7.97
CA ALA A 79 -3.27 -3.63 8.65
C ALA A 79 -1.85 -3.72 8.07
N ALA A 80 -1.73 -3.67 6.74
CA ALA A 80 -0.45 -3.67 6.05
C ALA A 80 0.40 -2.43 6.35
N LEU A 81 -0.20 -1.24 6.40
CA LEU A 81 0.49 0.01 6.76
C LEU A 81 1.00 0.01 8.19
N ILE A 82 0.21 -0.49 9.15
CA ILE A 82 0.64 -0.65 10.55
C ILE A 82 1.85 -1.58 10.63
N ARG A 83 1.81 -2.71 9.92
CA ARG A 83 2.95 -3.63 9.78
C ARG A 83 4.17 -2.94 9.18
N ALA A 84 4.01 -2.24 8.06
CA ALA A 84 5.08 -1.55 7.36
C ALA A 84 5.80 -0.52 8.26
N ARG A 85 5.03 0.21 9.08
CA ARG A 85 5.58 1.11 10.10
C ARG A 85 6.39 0.38 11.16
N GLY A 86 5.89 -0.75 11.66
CA GLY A 86 6.61 -1.62 12.61
C GLY A 86 7.87 -2.27 12.03
N LEU A 87 7.90 -2.55 10.73
CA LEU A 87 9.07 -3.10 10.01
C LEU A 87 10.21 -2.09 9.79
N GLY A 88 10.00 -0.81 10.14
CA GLY A 88 11.06 0.19 10.13
C GLY A 88 10.75 1.47 9.35
N ALA A 89 9.58 1.61 8.74
CA ALA A 89 9.23 2.88 8.08
C ALA A 89 9.24 4.06 9.07
N ASP A 90 8.86 3.83 10.33
CA ASP A 90 8.90 4.85 11.39
C ASP A 90 10.32 5.25 11.80
N GLY A 91 11.31 4.38 11.57
CA GLY A 91 12.72 4.68 11.79
C GLY A 91 13.38 5.41 10.61
N ASN A 92 12.71 5.49 9.45
CA ASN A 92 13.24 6.09 8.24
C ASN A 92 12.62 7.47 7.99
N PRO A 93 13.36 8.59 8.16
CA PRO A 93 12.82 9.94 7.98
C PRO A 93 12.26 10.23 6.58
N ALA A 94 12.77 9.54 5.55
CA ALA A 94 12.27 9.70 4.18
C ALA A 94 10.90 9.03 3.97
N TRP A 95 10.62 7.96 4.72
CA TRP A 95 9.40 7.15 4.54
C TRP A 95 8.34 7.39 5.61
N LYS A 96 8.71 7.72 6.85
CA LYS A 96 7.76 7.94 7.95
C LYS A 96 6.63 8.93 7.59
N PRO A 97 6.90 10.12 7.02
CA PRO A 97 5.82 11.06 6.69
C PRO A 97 4.88 10.51 5.62
N THR A 98 5.41 9.77 4.65
CA THR A 98 4.62 9.12 3.60
C THR A 98 3.78 7.98 4.18
N ALA A 99 4.33 7.13 5.05
CA ALA A 99 3.60 6.06 5.72
C ALA A 99 2.42 6.60 6.53
N LEU A 100 2.64 7.67 7.31
CA LEU A 100 1.60 8.35 8.07
C LEU A 100 0.53 8.99 7.16
N LYS A 101 0.94 9.67 6.08
CA LYS A 101 0.01 10.22 5.08
C LYS A 101 -0.91 9.11 4.55
N VAL A 102 -0.34 7.97 4.12
CA VAL A 102 -1.10 6.88 3.50
C VAL A 102 -1.99 6.18 4.53
N GLN A 103 -1.52 5.99 5.77
CA GLN A 103 -2.35 5.48 6.86
C GLN A 103 -3.54 6.40 7.16
N GLY A 104 -3.31 7.72 7.18
CA GLY A 104 -4.39 8.69 7.36
C GLY A 104 -5.43 8.65 6.24
N LEU A 105 -5.01 8.43 4.98
CA LEU A 105 -5.93 8.24 3.85
C LEU A 105 -6.80 6.99 4.03
N ALA A 106 -6.23 5.89 4.53
CA ALA A 106 -6.99 4.67 4.81
C ALA A 106 -8.01 4.89 5.93
N HIS A 107 -7.61 5.52 7.05
CA HIS A 107 -8.54 5.90 8.12
C HIS A 107 -9.66 6.82 7.63
N GLU A 108 -9.34 7.84 6.80
CA GLU A 108 -10.34 8.74 6.22
C GLU A 108 -11.36 7.98 5.38
N ALA A 109 -10.91 7.03 4.55
CA ALA A 109 -11.78 6.20 3.72
C ALA A 109 -12.66 5.24 4.54
N LEU A 110 -12.18 4.79 5.71
CA LEU A 110 -12.95 4.00 6.68
C LEU A 110 -13.91 4.84 7.53
N GLY A 111 -13.94 6.17 7.37
CA GLY A 111 -14.75 7.08 8.20
C GLY A 111 -14.17 7.35 9.59
N GLN A 112 -12.94 6.91 9.84
CA GLN A 112 -12.21 7.06 11.10
C GLN A 112 -11.51 8.42 11.16
N ALA A 113 -12.31 9.49 11.27
CA ALA A 113 -11.83 10.86 11.11
C ALA A 113 -10.78 11.28 12.15
N SER A 114 -10.90 10.82 13.40
CA SER A 114 -9.97 11.19 14.48
C SER A 114 -8.58 10.61 14.24
N GLU A 115 -8.50 9.35 13.84
CA GLU A 115 -7.28 8.62 13.52
C GLU A 115 -6.62 9.20 12.26
N ALA A 116 -7.42 9.55 11.25
CA ALA A 116 -6.95 10.23 10.05
C ALA A 116 -6.29 11.58 10.37
N ILE A 117 -6.94 12.40 11.21
CA ILE A 117 -6.41 13.69 11.66
C ILE A 117 -5.05 13.50 12.35
N GLY A 118 -4.96 12.60 13.33
CA GLY A 118 -3.71 12.36 14.06
C GLY A 118 -2.56 11.91 13.14
N CYS A 119 -2.85 11.07 12.15
CA CYS A 119 -1.87 10.67 11.14
C CYS A 119 -1.41 11.86 10.28
N TYR A 120 -2.35 12.71 9.84
CA TYR A 120 -2.04 13.86 8.98
C TYR A 120 -1.26 14.95 9.71
N GLU A 121 -1.58 15.23 10.96
CA GLU A 121 -0.86 16.20 11.80
C GLU A 121 0.59 15.78 11.99
N GLU A 122 0.81 14.52 12.36
CA GLU A 122 2.17 13.99 12.53
C GLU A 122 2.93 13.97 11.20
N ALA A 123 2.28 13.58 10.09
CA ALA A 123 2.90 13.62 8.76
C ALA A 123 3.34 15.05 8.38
N LEU A 124 2.50 16.06 8.63
CA LEU A 124 2.80 17.47 8.36
C LEU A 124 3.88 18.04 9.27
N ARG A 125 3.92 17.61 10.54
CA ARG A 125 4.98 18.00 11.48
C ARG A 125 6.36 17.54 11.00
N LEU A 126 6.44 16.33 10.43
CA LEU A 126 7.67 15.77 9.91
C LEU A 126 8.02 16.31 8.51
N ASN A 127 7.03 16.48 7.65
CA ASN A 127 7.19 17.05 6.32
C ASN A 127 6.02 17.98 5.97
N PRO A 128 6.18 19.30 6.16
CA PRO A 128 5.13 20.28 5.84
C PRO A 128 4.70 20.30 4.37
N LYS A 129 5.51 19.76 3.46
CA LYS A 129 5.26 19.72 2.01
C LYS A 129 4.68 18.38 1.54
N ILE A 130 4.27 17.48 2.44
CA ILE A 130 3.74 16.13 2.11
C ILE A 130 2.38 16.15 1.38
N GLY A 131 1.75 17.32 1.23
CA GLY A 131 0.57 17.50 0.37
C GLY A 131 -0.78 17.18 1.01
N ILE A 132 -0.84 16.96 2.33
CA ILE A 132 -2.07 16.51 3.02
C ILE A 132 -2.84 17.62 3.76
N LYS A 133 -2.31 18.84 3.80
CA LYS A 133 -2.88 19.98 4.55
C LYS A 133 -4.35 20.26 4.23
N ARG A 134 -4.73 20.30 2.95
CA ARG A 134 -6.12 20.58 2.54
C ARG A 134 -7.10 19.51 3.02
N LYS A 135 -6.67 18.24 3.03
CA LYS A 135 -7.49 17.13 3.54
C LYS A 135 -7.68 17.22 5.05
N LEU A 136 -6.60 17.53 5.79
CA LEU A 136 -6.68 17.79 7.23
C LEU A 136 -7.66 18.94 7.54
N ASP A 137 -7.51 20.09 6.88
CA ASP A 137 -8.39 21.25 7.09
C ASP A 137 -9.86 20.90 6.81
N SER A 138 -10.12 20.07 5.80
CA SER A 138 -11.47 19.61 5.48
C SER A 138 -12.04 18.65 6.52
N LEU A 139 -11.22 17.79 7.13
CA LEU A 139 -11.67 16.88 8.19
C LEU A 139 -11.96 17.62 9.49
N LEU A 140 -11.10 18.57 9.87
CA LEU A 140 -11.29 19.38 11.07
C LEU A 140 -12.60 20.17 11.04
N LYS A 141 -13.01 20.67 9.87
CA LYS A 141 -14.30 21.37 9.70
C LYS A 141 -15.52 20.45 9.80
N ARG A 142 -15.35 19.15 9.54
CA ARG A 142 -16.44 18.16 9.56
C ARG A 142 -16.60 17.49 10.93
N LYS A 143 -15.61 17.63 11.81
CA LYS A 143 -15.69 17.18 13.20
C LYS A 143 -16.48 18.25 13.98
N PRO A 144 -17.69 17.96 14.48
CA PRO A 144 -18.46 18.91 15.28
C PRO A 144 -17.78 19.22 16.62
#